data_AF-A0A9Q4JJS8-F1
#
_entry.id   AF-A0A9Q4JJS8-F1
#
_cell.length_a   1.000
_cell.length_b   1.000
_cell.length_c   1.000
_cell.angle_alpha   90.00
_cell.angle_beta   90.00
_cell.angle_gamma   90.00
#
_symmetry.space_group_name_H-M   'P 1'
#
loop_
_entity.id
_entity.type
_entity.pdbx_description
1 polymer ?
#
loop_
_entity_poly.entity_id
_entity_poly.type
_entity_poly.pdbx_seq_one_letter_code
_entity_poly.pdbx_strand_id
1 'polypeptide(L)'
;MKQINSRNAELSIRRWIGRPYHTPQLEVKRLRKIGIQQVRMTWDSDIEQPSVFIDGKQLLNVEQLAANDGMTLDDFVSWFFKTSDTFEGVVIHFTDFRY
;
A
#
# COMPACT_ATOMS: atom_id res chain seq x y z
N MET A 1 -2.53 -1.64 14.91
CA MET A 1 -1.20 -2.23 14.63
C MET A 1 -0.23 -2.23 15.81
N LYS A 2 -0.41 -1.39 16.85
CA LYS A 2 0.37 -1.46 18.10
C LYS A 2 0.44 -2.87 18.72
N GLN A 3 -0.68 -3.62 18.71
CA GLN A 3 -0.74 -4.99 19.24
C GLN A 3 0.09 -6.01 18.45
N ILE A 4 0.19 -5.86 17.12
CA ILE A 4 1.01 -6.76 16.29
C ILE A 4 2.48 -6.52 16.61
N ASN A 5 2.92 -5.27 16.58
CA ASN A 5 4.30 -4.91 16.86
C ASN A 5 4.70 -5.15 18.34
N SER A 6 3.74 -5.18 19.27
CA SER A 6 3.95 -5.59 20.66
C SER A 6 3.87 -7.10 20.88
N ARG A 7 3.78 -7.92 19.81
CA ARG A 7 3.67 -9.38 19.83
C ARG A 7 2.41 -9.94 20.54
N ASN A 8 1.42 -9.10 20.78
CA ASN A 8 0.13 -9.50 21.36
C ASN A 8 -0.91 -9.90 20.30
N ALA A 9 -0.57 -9.74 19.01
CA ALA A 9 -1.38 -10.16 17.87
C ALA A 9 -0.48 -10.53 16.67
N GLU A 10 -1.07 -11.17 15.67
CA GLU A 10 -0.40 -11.55 14.43
C GLU A 10 -1.26 -11.16 13.22
N LEU A 11 -0.63 -10.78 12.11
CA LEU A 11 -1.30 -10.59 10.83
C LEU A 11 -1.17 -11.88 10.01
N SER A 12 -2.31 -12.52 9.75
CA SER A 12 -2.40 -13.65 8.82
C SER A 12 -2.89 -13.15 7.47
N ILE A 13 -2.01 -13.19 6.46
CA ILE A 13 -2.32 -12.83 5.08
C ILE A 13 -2.83 -14.08 4.38
N ARG A 14 -4.02 -14.00 3.79
CA ARG A 14 -4.72 -15.13 3.20
C ARG A 14 -5.25 -14.78 1.82
N ARG A 15 -5.42 -15.80 0.98
CA ARG A 15 -6.14 -15.70 -0.29
C ARG A 15 -7.19 -16.80 -0.39
N TRP A 16 -8.27 -16.53 -1.10
CA TRP A 16 -9.21 -17.58 -1.47
C TRP A 16 -8.55 -18.54 -2.47
N ILE A 17 -8.79 -19.85 -2.32
CA ILE A 17 -8.19 -20.86 -3.20
C ILE A 17 -8.86 -20.85 -4.59
N GLY A 18 -10.12 -20.41 -4.65
CA GLY A 18 -10.84 -20.20 -5.89
C GLY A 18 -11.76 -18.98 -5.77
N ARG A 19 -13.07 -19.17 -5.99
CA ARG A 19 -14.04 -18.07 -5.96
C ARG A 19 -14.02 -17.36 -4.59
N PRO A 20 -13.87 -16.02 -4.55
CA PRO A 20 -13.91 -15.25 -3.32
C PRO A 20 -15.16 -15.55 -2.51
N TYR A 21 -15.03 -15.66 -1.18
CA TYR A 21 -16.11 -15.93 -0.22
C TYR A 21 -16.84 -17.27 -0.37
N HIS A 22 -16.48 -18.10 -1.36
CA HIS A 22 -17.14 -19.38 -1.65
C HIS A 22 -16.20 -20.59 -1.63
N THR A 23 -14.92 -20.37 -1.42
CA THR A 23 -13.90 -21.43 -1.30
C THR A 23 -13.18 -21.29 0.03
N PRO A 24 -12.36 -22.24 0.50
CA PRO A 24 -11.54 -22.00 1.68
C PRO A 24 -10.47 -20.93 1.43
N GLN A 25 -9.97 -20.33 2.50
CA GLN A 25 -8.79 -19.47 2.45
C GLN A 25 -7.52 -20.29 2.70
N LEU A 26 -6.48 -20.01 1.93
CA LEU A 26 -5.12 -20.49 2.17
C LEU A 26 -4.30 -19.37 2.81
N GLU A 27 -3.63 -19.67 3.93
CA GLU A 27 -2.68 -18.75 4.54
C GLU A 27 -1.40 -18.68 3.69
N VAL A 28 -1.05 -17.47 3.27
CA VAL A 28 0.12 -17.18 2.42
C VAL A 28 1.30 -16.77 3.29
N LYS A 29 1.06 -15.97 4.33
CA LYS A 29 2.09 -15.48 5.24
C LYS A 29 1.51 -15.14 6.59
N ARG A 30 2.30 -15.36 7.64
CA ARG A 30 2.00 -14.92 9.00
C ARG A 30 3.08 -13.96 9.48
N LEU A 31 2.68 -12.80 9.99
CA LEU A 31 3.57 -11.71 10.39
C LEU A 31 3.31 -11.31 11.84
N ARG A 32 4.38 -11.29 12.64
CA ARG A 32 4.37 -10.78 14.02
C ARG A 32 4.90 -9.34 14.13
N LYS A 33 5.27 -8.74 13.00
CA LYS A 33 5.81 -7.39 12.89
C LYS A 33 5.48 -6.86 11.50
N ILE A 34 5.08 -5.59 11.45
CA ILE A 34 4.76 -4.87 10.21
C ILE A 34 5.23 -3.43 10.32
N GLY A 35 5.55 -2.83 9.17
CA GLY A 35 5.83 -1.40 9.06
C GLY A 35 4.59 -0.60 8.67
N ILE A 36 4.60 0.68 9.04
CA ILE A 36 3.60 1.66 8.64
C ILE A 36 4.35 2.94 8.32
N GLN A 37 4.02 3.56 7.20
CA GLN A 37 4.41 4.94 6.90
C GLN A 37 3.17 5.70 6.42
N GLN A 38 3.00 6.95 6.87
CA GLN A 38 1.94 7.81 6.37
C GLN A 38 2.25 8.21 4.94
N VAL A 39 1.25 8.18 4.06
CA VAL A 39 1.39 8.65 2.68
C VAL A 39 0.38 9.76 2.40
N ARG A 40 0.86 10.82 1.75
CA ARG A 40 0.04 11.87 1.16
C ARG A 40 0.41 12.01 -0.30
N MET A 41 -0.59 12.05 -1.16
CA MET A 41 -0.41 12.15 -2.60
C MET A 41 -1.30 13.25 -3.16
N THR A 42 -0.78 13.99 -4.13
CA THR A 42 -1.54 14.98 -4.89
C THR A 42 -1.21 14.82 -6.36
N TRP A 43 -2.22 14.95 -7.22
CA TRP A 43 -2.04 14.86 -8.67
C TRP A 43 -2.85 15.93 -9.36
N ASP A 44 -2.27 16.52 -10.38
CA ASP A 44 -2.91 17.44 -11.31
C ASP A 44 -2.74 16.83 -12.70
N SER A 45 -3.81 16.82 -13.51
CA SER A 45 -3.78 16.23 -14.85
C SER A 45 -2.77 16.88 -15.79
N ASP A 46 -2.29 18.08 -15.48
CA ASP A 46 -1.25 18.78 -16.24
C ASP A 46 0.17 18.27 -15.94
N ILE A 47 0.33 17.37 -14.96
CA ILE A 47 1.62 16.84 -14.51
C ILE A 47 1.69 15.33 -14.78
N GLU A 48 2.81 14.87 -15.33
CA GLU A 48 3.03 13.47 -15.74
C GLU A 48 2.89 12.47 -14.58
N GLN A 49 3.23 12.88 -13.34
CA GLN A 49 3.23 12.01 -12.17
C GLN A 49 2.72 12.72 -10.91
N PRO A 50 2.10 11.98 -9.97
CA PRO A 50 1.66 12.54 -8.71
C PRO A 50 2.84 12.93 -7.82
N SER A 51 2.67 14.02 -7.06
CA SER A 51 3.58 14.33 -5.96
C SER A 51 3.24 13.45 -4.76
N VAL A 52 4.21 12.66 -4.32
CA VAL A 52 4.04 11.71 -3.21
C VAL A 52 4.96 12.06 -2.05
N PHE A 53 4.40 12.08 -0.83
CA PHE A 53 5.13 12.28 0.41
C PHE A 53 4.89 11.10 1.35
N ILE A 54 5.96 10.47 1.82
CA ILE A 54 5.92 9.37 2.79
C ILE A 54 6.61 9.83 4.08
N ASP A 55 5.88 9.78 5.20
CA ASP A 55 6.28 10.35 6.48
C ASP A 55 6.80 11.81 6.35
N GLY A 56 6.19 12.58 5.45
CA GLY A 56 6.55 13.98 5.16
C GLY A 56 7.76 14.17 4.25
N LYS A 57 8.40 13.09 3.78
CA LYS A 57 9.51 13.15 2.81
C LYS A 57 9.01 12.90 1.40
N GLN A 58 9.40 13.75 0.47
CA GLN A 58 9.04 13.57 -0.94
C GLN A 58 9.70 12.32 -1.51
N LEU A 59 8.91 11.47 -2.15
CA LEU A 59 9.39 10.32 -2.90
C LEU A 59 9.62 10.72 -4.35
N LEU A 60 10.82 10.45 -4.87
CA LEU A 60 11.20 10.85 -6.24
C LEU A 60 10.90 9.79 -7.30
N ASN A 61 10.70 8.52 -6.91
CA ASN A 61 10.46 7.42 -7.84
C ASN A 61 9.07 6.84 -7.56
N VAL A 62 8.06 7.42 -8.21
CA VAL A 62 6.65 7.05 -8.03
C VAL A 62 6.34 5.73 -8.75
N GLU A 63 7.01 5.45 -9.86
CA GLU A 63 6.86 4.20 -10.61
C GLU A 63 7.25 3.00 -9.77
N GLN A 64 8.30 3.12 -8.95
CA GLN A 64 8.67 2.07 -8.02
C GLN A 64 7.61 1.87 -6.92
N LEU A 65 6.95 2.95 -6.47
CA LEU A 65 5.83 2.85 -5.53
C LEU A 65 4.64 2.12 -6.16
N ALA A 66 4.25 2.50 -7.37
CA ALA A 66 3.18 1.84 -8.13
C ALA A 66 3.49 0.36 -8.37
N ALA A 67 4.73 0.03 -8.78
CA ALA A 67 5.17 -1.34 -8.99
C ALA A 67 5.14 -2.17 -7.69
N ASN A 68 5.48 -1.57 -6.54
CA ASN A 68 5.38 -2.22 -5.24
C ASN A 68 3.94 -2.44 -4.77
N ASP A 69 2.99 -1.63 -5.25
CA ASP A 69 1.55 -1.85 -5.09
C ASP A 69 0.99 -2.88 -6.11
N GLY A 70 1.84 -3.33 -7.05
CA GLY A 70 1.50 -4.31 -8.08
C GLY A 70 0.76 -3.71 -9.28
N MET A 71 0.90 -2.40 -9.51
CA MET A 71 0.22 -1.65 -10.55
C MET A 71 1.21 -1.01 -11.52
N THR A 72 0.75 -0.69 -12.73
CA THR A 72 1.44 0.27 -13.60
C THR A 72 1.26 1.68 -13.04
N LEU A 73 2.09 2.64 -13.47
CA LEU A 73 1.92 4.04 -13.05
C LEU A 73 0.53 4.58 -13.44
N ASP A 74 0.09 4.32 -14.67
CA ASP A 74 -1.20 4.79 -15.18
C ASP A 74 -2.38 4.21 -14.38
N ASP A 75 -2.35 2.90 -14.09
CA ASP A 75 -3.39 2.25 -13.28
C ASP A 75 -3.39 2.80 -11.85
N PHE A 76 -2.22 3.06 -11.28
CA PHE A 76 -2.07 3.62 -9.94
C PHE A 76 -2.68 5.03 -9.87
N VAL A 77 -2.34 5.90 -10.83
CA VAL A 77 -2.91 7.25 -10.91
C VAL A 77 -4.42 7.19 -11.10
N SER A 78 -4.89 6.37 -12.05
CA SER A 78 -6.31 6.19 -12.34
C SER A 78 -7.09 5.67 -11.13
N TRP A 79 -6.50 4.79 -10.32
CA TRP A 79 -7.14 4.24 -9.12
C TRP A 79 -7.27 5.27 -8.00
N PHE A 80 -6.15 5.90 -7.61
CA PHE A 80 -6.12 6.80 -6.46
C PHE A 80 -6.75 8.16 -6.72
N PHE A 81 -6.69 8.65 -7.97
CA PHE A 81 -7.16 9.99 -8.33
C PHE A 81 -8.43 9.98 -9.18
N LYS A 82 -9.15 8.86 -9.25
CA LYS A 82 -10.41 8.74 -10.01
C LYS A 82 -11.45 9.80 -9.64
N THR A 83 -11.50 10.18 -8.36
CA THR A 83 -12.57 11.01 -7.79
C THR A 83 -12.08 12.22 -7.02
N SER A 84 -10.77 12.34 -6.79
CA SER A 84 -10.15 13.44 -6.05
C SER A 84 -8.71 13.57 -6.47
N ASP A 85 -8.22 14.81 -6.54
CA ASP A 85 -6.83 15.15 -6.85
C ASP A 85 -5.88 14.93 -5.67
N THR A 86 -6.40 14.44 -4.53
CA THR A 86 -5.63 14.21 -3.31
C THR A 86 -5.96 12.86 -2.69
N PHE A 87 -4.96 12.24 -2.08
CA PHE A 87 -5.12 11.02 -1.30
C PHE A 87 -4.29 11.10 -0.01
N GLU A 88 -4.88 10.68 1.11
CA GLU A 88 -4.17 10.48 2.37
C GLU A 88 -4.45 9.09 2.93
N GLY A 89 -3.39 8.39 3.32
CA GLY A 89 -3.49 7.01 3.79
C GLY A 89 -2.21 6.53 4.46
N VAL A 90 -2.03 5.21 4.47
CA VAL A 90 -0.85 4.56 5.03
C VAL A 90 -0.34 3.46 4.11
N VAL A 91 0.98 3.37 3.99
CA VAL A 91 1.65 2.21 3.39
C VAL A 91 1.85 1.16 4.48
N ILE A 92 1.38 -0.06 4.22
CA ILE A 92 1.59 -1.20 5.12
C ILE A 92 2.75 -2.05 4.56
N HIS A 93 3.84 -2.14 5.32
CA HIS A 93 5.01 -2.92 4.92
C HIS A 93 4.98 -4.31 5.55
N PHE A 94 4.98 -5.34 4.69
CA PHE A 94 5.08 -6.76 5.08
C PHE A 94 6.52 -7.27 5.21
N THR A 95 7.50 -6.38 5.04
CA THR A 95 8.95 -6.59 5.15
C THR A 95 9.58 -5.43 5.95
N ASP A 96 10.88 -5.47 6.17
CA ASP A 96 11.62 -4.39 6.85
C ASP A 96 11.95 -3.19 5.94
N PHE A 97 11.71 -3.27 4.62
CA PHE A 97 11.88 -2.15 3.68
C PHE A 97 11.04 -0.92 4.06
N ARG A 98 11.57 0.29 3.89
CA ARG A 98 10.88 1.57 4.10
C ARG A 98 11.23 2.53 2.97
N TYR A 99 10.30 3.41 2.64
CA TYR A 99 10.50 4.54 1.73
C TYR A 99 11.13 5.72 2.47
#